data_AF-A0A3Q3JZU6-F1
#
_entry.id   AF-A0A3Q3JZU6-F1
#
_cell.length_a   1.000
_cell.length_b   1.000
_cell.length_c   1.000
_cell.angle_alpha   90.00
_cell.angle_beta   90.00
_cell.angle_gamma   90.00
#
_symmetry.space_group_name_H-M   'P 1'
#
loop_
_entity.id
_entity.type
_entity.pdbx_description
1 polymer ?
#
loop_
_entity_poly.entity_id
_entity_poly.type
_entity_poly.pdbx_seq_one_letter_code
_entity_poly.pdbx_strand_id
1 'polypeptide(L)'
;MSDTDDIEHVEEGKPKFKPTVPRIPDGEKVDFDDIQKKRQNKDLVELQSLIDAHFECRKKEEEELIALKERIEKRRAERTEQQRIRAEKDKERQARREEERRSREEADAKKKADEEAKKKSALASMGATYSSHLQRADQKRGGKKETEREKKKKILAARRKPLSIDHLNEDKLRDKINEFHDWMRQLESEKFDHMERLKKQKYEQQEGRRPPQKVGRLFPPLL
;
A
#
# COMPACT_ATOMS: atom_id res chain seq x y z
N MET A 1 18.64 -99.29 -28.20
CA MET A 1 18.78 -98.63 -29.51
C MET A 1 19.92 -97.65 -29.33
N SER A 2 21.11 -98.06 -29.75
CA SER A 2 21.79 -97.69 -31.02
C SER A 2 22.96 -96.75 -30.63
N ASP A 3 24.20 -97.24 -30.63
CA ASP A 3 25.12 -97.23 -31.80
C ASP A 3 25.58 -95.78 -32.11
N THR A 4 26.85 -95.41 -32.28
CA THR A 4 28.18 -96.05 -32.24
C THR A 4 29.22 -94.89 -32.35
N ASP A 5 30.51 -95.18 -32.08
CA ASP A 5 31.72 -94.53 -32.65
C ASP A 5 32.06 -93.08 -32.20
N ASP A 6 33.32 -92.69 -31.91
CA ASP A 6 34.60 -93.38 -32.05
C ASP A 6 35.74 -92.57 -31.35
N ILE A 7 36.77 -93.30 -30.89
CA ILE A 7 38.23 -92.99 -30.85
C ILE A 7 38.72 -91.83 -29.93
N GLU A 8 39.32 -92.09 -28.75
CA GLU A 8 40.76 -92.40 -28.48
C GLU A 8 41.74 -91.36 -29.10
N HIS A 9 42.76 -90.80 -28.45
CA HIS A 9 43.68 -91.33 -27.46
C HIS A 9 44.64 -90.22 -26.96
N VAL A 10 45.13 -90.39 -25.73
CA VAL A 10 46.49 -90.11 -25.21
C VAL A 10 46.93 -88.65 -24.91
N GLU A 11 47.12 -88.42 -23.62
CA GLU A 11 48.02 -87.43 -23.03
C GLU A 11 49.48 -87.59 -23.49
N GLU A 12 50.14 -86.51 -23.90
CA GLU A 12 51.60 -86.38 -23.77
C GLU A 12 52.01 -84.94 -23.40
N GLY A 13 52.78 -84.84 -22.32
CA GLY A 13 54.05 -84.09 -22.30
C GLY A 13 54.01 -82.55 -22.41
N LYS A 14 54.12 -81.88 -21.26
CA LYS A 14 54.44 -80.44 -21.12
C LYS A 14 55.55 -79.93 -22.07
N PRO A 15 55.30 -78.86 -22.86
CA PRO A 15 56.37 -78.09 -23.49
C PRO A 15 56.86 -76.96 -22.57
N LYS A 16 58.17 -76.95 -22.27
CA LYS A 16 58.88 -75.88 -21.55
C LYS A 16 58.94 -74.62 -22.42
N PHE A 17 58.12 -73.61 -22.10
CA PHE A 17 58.16 -72.29 -22.72
C PHE A 17 59.39 -71.50 -22.23
N LYS A 18 60.34 -71.20 -23.12
CA LYS A 18 61.42 -70.24 -22.87
C LYS A 18 60.87 -68.85 -23.18
N PRO A 19 60.74 -67.92 -22.23
CA PRO A 19 60.40 -66.54 -22.57
C PRO A 19 61.63 -65.92 -23.24
N THR A 20 61.58 -65.73 -24.55
CA THR A 20 62.46 -64.79 -25.23
C THR A 20 62.18 -63.42 -24.65
N VAL A 21 63.11 -62.93 -23.84
CA VAL A 21 63.17 -61.54 -23.35
C VAL A 21 63.02 -60.63 -24.56
N PRO A 22 61.93 -59.85 -24.68
CA PRO A 22 61.89 -58.77 -25.64
C PRO A 22 63.07 -57.84 -25.34
N ARG A 23 63.98 -57.67 -26.30
CA ARG A 23 65.00 -56.61 -26.22
C ARG A 23 64.24 -55.29 -26.04
N ILE A 24 64.32 -54.74 -24.85
CA ILE A 24 63.91 -53.37 -24.56
C ILE A 24 64.76 -52.50 -25.50
N PRO A 25 64.15 -51.71 -26.40
CA PRO A 25 64.91 -50.77 -27.22
C PRO A 25 65.69 -49.85 -26.28
N ASP A 26 66.97 -49.64 -26.61
CA ASP A 26 67.89 -48.79 -25.86
C ASP A 26 67.20 -47.50 -25.43
N GLY A 27 67.30 -47.23 -24.13
CA GLY A 27 66.61 -46.15 -23.46
C GLY A 27 66.73 -44.84 -24.23
N GLU A 28 65.59 -44.40 -24.76
CA GLU A 28 65.31 -42.98 -24.86
C GLU A 28 65.55 -42.45 -23.46
N LYS A 29 66.71 -41.79 -23.26
CA LYS A 29 67.04 -41.13 -22.02
C LYS A 29 65.91 -40.16 -21.78
N VAL A 30 65.02 -40.56 -20.88
CA VAL A 30 63.91 -39.75 -20.42
C VAL A 30 64.54 -38.49 -19.87
N ASP A 31 64.46 -37.41 -20.64
CA ASP A 31 65.07 -36.14 -20.29
C ASP A 31 64.22 -35.55 -19.16
N PHE A 32 64.72 -35.65 -17.93
CA PHE A 32 64.02 -35.19 -16.75
C PHE A 32 63.74 -33.69 -16.81
N ASP A 33 64.58 -32.92 -17.50
CA ASP A 33 64.35 -31.48 -17.75
C ASP A 33 63.17 -31.28 -18.72
N ASP A 34 63.03 -32.11 -19.76
CA ASP A 34 61.91 -32.05 -20.69
C ASP A 34 60.59 -32.45 -20.01
N ILE A 35 60.60 -33.45 -19.14
CA ILE A 35 59.43 -33.80 -18.31
C ILE A 35 59.03 -32.64 -17.41
N GLN A 36 59.99 -32.02 -16.74
CA GLN A 36 59.73 -30.94 -15.80
C GLN A 36 59.21 -29.70 -16.54
N LYS A 37 59.75 -29.38 -17.72
CA LYS A 37 59.28 -28.29 -18.58
C LYS A 37 57.89 -28.56 -19.16
N LYS A 38 57.61 -29.78 -19.60
CA LYS A 38 56.26 -30.19 -20.07
C LYS A 38 55.23 -30.10 -18.93
N ARG A 39 55.61 -30.49 -17.71
CA ARG A 39 54.77 -30.34 -16.53
C ARG A 39 54.48 -28.88 -16.22
N GLN A 40 55.50 -28.03 -16.15
CA GLN A 40 55.32 -26.58 -15.92
C GLN A 40 54.44 -25.94 -17.00
N ASN A 41 54.65 -26.27 -18.27
CA ASN A 41 53.82 -25.76 -19.36
C ASN A 41 52.36 -26.24 -19.24
N LYS A 42 52.14 -27.50 -18.86
CA LYS A 42 50.79 -28.03 -18.61
C LYS A 42 50.12 -27.30 -17.45
N ASP A 43 50.81 -27.14 -16.33
CA ASP A 43 50.29 -26.46 -15.14
C ASP A 43 49.98 -24.98 -15.45
N LEU A 44 50.80 -24.31 -16.27
CA LEU A 44 50.56 -22.93 -16.72
C LEU A 44 49.33 -22.84 -17.63
N VAL A 45 49.17 -23.79 -18.56
CA VAL A 45 47.99 -23.83 -19.46
C VAL A 45 46.72 -24.14 -18.67
N GLU A 46 46.76 -25.09 -17.74
CA GLU A 46 45.62 -25.42 -16.87
C GLU A 46 45.26 -24.23 -15.98
N LEU A 47 46.25 -23.53 -15.41
CA LEU A 47 46.03 -22.33 -14.62
C LEU A 47 45.38 -21.22 -15.45
N GLN A 48 45.87 -20.97 -16.67
CA GLN A 48 45.26 -20.00 -17.57
C GLN A 48 43.81 -20.38 -17.92
N SER A 49 43.56 -21.67 -18.20
CA SER A 49 42.22 -22.16 -18.52
C SER A 49 41.25 -22.02 -17.34
N LEU A 50 41.71 -22.23 -16.10
CA LEU A 50 40.93 -22.03 -14.87
C LEU A 50 40.62 -20.55 -14.63
N ILE A 51 41.60 -19.67 -14.88
CA ILE A 51 41.43 -18.22 -14.78
C ILE A 51 40.35 -17.75 -15.76
N ASP A 52 40.47 -18.14 -17.03
CA ASP A 52 39.53 -17.75 -18.08
C ASP A 52 38.12 -18.31 -17.81
N ALA A 53 38.02 -19.58 -17.38
CA ALA A 53 36.75 -20.18 -17.00
C ALA A 53 36.08 -19.45 -15.82
N HIS A 54 36.85 -19.03 -14.81
CA HIS A 54 36.33 -18.27 -13.68
C HIS A 54 35.80 -16.89 -14.12
N PHE A 55 36.56 -16.15 -14.93
CA PHE A 55 36.13 -14.84 -15.43
C PHE A 55 34.90 -14.93 -16.33
N GLU A 56 34.87 -15.89 -17.26
CA GLU A 56 33.72 -16.11 -18.14
C GLU A 56 32.48 -16.56 -17.35
N CYS A 57 32.65 -17.40 -16.33
CA CYS A 57 31.54 -17.79 -15.45
C CYS A 57 30.98 -16.58 -14.70
N ARG A 58 31.84 -15.79 -14.03
CA ARG A 58 31.41 -14.59 -13.31
C ARG A 58 30.75 -13.58 -14.23
N LYS A 59 31.30 -13.36 -15.42
CA LYS A 59 30.76 -12.42 -16.39
C LYS A 59 29.35 -12.81 -16.82
N LYS A 60 29.12 -14.09 -17.12
CA LYS A 60 27.77 -14.60 -17.46
C LYS A 60 26.80 -14.46 -16.29
N GLU A 61 27.22 -14.82 -15.08
CA GLU A 61 26.39 -14.64 -13.88
C GLU A 61 26.04 -13.17 -13.62
N GLU A 62 27.00 -12.25 -13.82
CA GLU A 62 26.78 -10.81 -13.67
C GLU A 62 25.81 -10.27 -14.72
N GLU A 63 25.97 -10.67 -15.99
CA GLU A 63 25.06 -10.31 -17.07
C GLU A 63 23.63 -10.81 -16.80
N GLU A 64 23.46 -12.05 -16.34
CA GLU A 64 22.16 -12.60 -15.94
C GLU A 64 21.54 -11.85 -14.77
N LEU A 65 22.35 -11.51 -13.76
CA LEU A 65 21.91 -10.76 -12.59
C LEU A 65 21.47 -9.35 -12.97
N ILE A 66 22.20 -8.68 -13.87
CA ILE A 66 21.85 -7.35 -14.40
C ILE A 66 20.53 -7.46 -15.18
N ALA A 67 20.41 -8.40 -16.12
CA ALA A 67 19.19 -8.60 -16.90
C ALA A 67 17.96 -8.87 -16.01
N LEU A 68 18.14 -9.64 -14.93
CA LEU A 68 17.08 -9.91 -13.96
C LEU A 68 16.69 -8.64 -13.18
N LYS A 69 17.67 -7.85 -12.72
CA LYS A 69 17.43 -6.58 -12.03
C LYS A 69 16.68 -5.60 -12.93
N GLU A 70 17.10 -5.44 -14.17
CA GLU A 70 16.43 -4.58 -15.16
C GLU A 70 14.97 -5.02 -15.39
N ARG A 71 14.72 -6.33 -15.50
CA ARG A 71 13.36 -6.86 -15.65
C ARG A 71 12.49 -6.59 -14.42
N ILE A 72 13.04 -6.70 -13.22
CA ILE A 72 12.33 -6.37 -11.97
C ILE A 72 12.04 -4.86 -11.90
N GLU A 73 13.02 -4.03 -12.24
CA GLU A 73 12.90 -2.58 -12.24
C GLU A 73 11.85 -2.11 -13.24
N LYS A 74 11.85 -2.66 -14.47
CA LYS A 74 10.83 -2.42 -15.47
C LYS A 74 9.42 -2.75 -14.95
N ARG A 75 9.22 -3.91 -14.32
CA ARG A 75 7.91 -4.28 -13.72
C ARG A 75 7.51 -3.38 -12.55
N ARG A 76 8.48 -2.84 -11.80
CA ARG A 76 8.20 -1.86 -10.74
C ARG A 76 7.76 -0.53 -11.35
N ALA A 77 8.49 -0.03 -12.34
CA ALA A 77 8.15 1.18 -13.06
C ALA A 77 6.77 1.09 -13.72
N GLU A 78 6.44 -0.03 -14.37
CA GLU A 78 5.12 -0.28 -14.95
C GLU A 78 4.00 -0.25 -13.89
N ARG A 79 4.21 -0.85 -12.72
CA ARG A 79 3.23 -0.80 -11.62
C ARG A 79 3.04 0.62 -11.09
N THR A 80 4.13 1.36 -10.91
CA THR A 80 4.09 2.75 -10.48
C THR A 80 3.36 3.61 -11.50
N GLU A 81 3.62 3.42 -12.79
CA GLU A 81 2.95 4.17 -13.86
C GLU A 81 1.46 3.81 -13.95
N GLN A 82 1.10 2.53 -13.80
CA GLN A 82 -0.31 2.12 -13.70
C GLN A 82 -1.03 2.78 -12.52
N GLN A 83 -0.36 2.90 -11.36
CA GLN A 83 -0.91 3.61 -10.21
C GLN A 83 -1.06 5.11 -10.50
N ARG A 84 -0.08 5.72 -11.16
CA ARG A 84 -0.12 7.15 -11.57
C ARG A 84 -1.30 7.42 -12.50
N ILE A 85 -1.48 6.60 -13.54
CA ILE A 85 -2.59 6.71 -14.49
C ILE A 85 -3.94 6.53 -13.79
N ARG A 86 -4.05 5.56 -12.86
CA ARG A 86 -5.29 5.38 -12.08
C ARG A 86 -5.58 6.60 -11.20
N ALA A 87 -4.58 7.11 -10.49
CA ALA A 87 -4.71 8.30 -9.64
C ALA A 87 -5.07 9.54 -10.47
N GLU A 88 -4.48 9.72 -11.65
CA GLU A 88 -4.79 10.83 -12.56
C GLU A 88 -6.21 10.74 -13.09
N LYS A 89 -6.66 9.57 -13.56
CA LYS A 89 -8.05 9.35 -13.99
C LYS A 89 -9.05 9.59 -12.85
N ASP A 90 -8.71 9.21 -11.63
CA ASP A 90 -9.57 9.45 -10.46
C ASP A 90 -9.66 10.95 -10.13
N LYS A 91 -8.52 11.65 -10.18
CA LYS A 91 -8.44 13.09 -9.99
C LYS A 91 -9.20 13.85 -11.08
N GLU A 92 -9.08 13.44 -12.34
CA GLU A 92 -9.82 14.01 -13.47
C GLU A 92 -11.34 13.82 -13.30
N ARG A 93 -11.78 12.61 -12.93
CA ARG A 93 -13.19 12.34 -12.64
C ARG A 93 -13.72 13.17 -11.47
N GLN A 94 -12.90 13.46 -10.48
CA GLN A 94 -13.27 14.33 -9.37
C GLN A 94 -13.32 15.80 -9.81
N ALA A 95 -12.30 16.27 -10.54
CA ALA A 95 -12.22 17.62 -11.08
C ALA A 95 -13.42 17.92 -11.99
N ARG A 96 -13.80 17.01 -12.89
CA ARG A 96 -14.98 17.17 -13.75
C ARG A 96 -16.29 17.34 -12.97
N ARG A 97 -16.46 16.59 -11.87
CA ARG A 97 -17.65 16.72 -11.01
C ARG A 97 -17.64 18.04 -10.23
N GLU A 98 -16.48 18.49 -9.80
CA GLU A 98 -16.32 19.76 -9.09
C GLU A 98 -16.51 20.95 -10.04
N GLU A 99 -16.02 20.86 -11.27
CA GLU A 99 -16.20 21.85 -12.32
C GLU A 99 -17.66 21.93 -12.79
N GLU A 100 -18.34 20.80 -12.99
CA GLU A 100 -19.78 20.79 -13.30
C GLU A 100 -20.60 21.40 -12.15
N ARG A 101 -20.26 21.08 -10.90
CA ARG A 101 -20.88 21.70 -9.73
C ARG A 101 -20.61 23.21 -9.69
N ARG A 102 -19.37 23.63 -9.97
CA ARG A 102 -18.96 25.04 -9.97
C ARG A 102 -19.64 25.82 -11.09
N SER A 103 -19.70 25.27 -12.30
CA SER A 103 -20.40 25.87 -13.45
C SER A 103 -21.90 26.00 -13.17
N ARG A 104 -22.51 25.01 -12.53
CA ARG A 104 -23.91 25.10 -12.08
C ARG A 104 -24.10 26.14 -10.98
N GLU A 105 -23.19 26.22 -10.00
CA GLU A 105 -23.22 27.23 -8.94
C GLU A 105 -23.01 28.65 -9.51
N GLU A 106 -22.14 28.82 -10.50
CA GLU A 106 -21.91 30.10 -11.20
C GLU A 106 -23.11 30.49 -12.08
N ALA A 107 -23.75 29.54 -12.78
CA ALA A 107 -24.97 29.79 -13.55
C ALA A 107 -26.17 30.13 -12.66
N ASP A 108 -26.34 29.43 -11.52
CA ASP A 108 -27.40 29.71 -10.55
C ASP A 108 -27.14 31.04 -9.82
N ALA A 109 -25.88 31.36 -9.50
CA ALA A 109 -25.50 32.66 -8.94
C ALA A 109 -25.76 33.81 -9.93
N LYS A 110 -25.42 33.63 -11.21
CA LYS A 110 -25.70 34.61 -12.25
C LYS A 110 -27.19 34.82 -12.46
N LYS A 111 -27.98 33.74 -12.57
CA LYS A 111 -29.45 33.84 -12.64
C LYS A 111 -30.04 34.52 -11.41
N LYS A 112 -29.52 34.22 -10.22
CA LYS A 112 -29.98 34.85 -8.98
C LYS A 112 -29.63 36.34 -8.94
N ALA A 113 -28.45 36.73 -9.39
CA ALA A 113 -28.05 38.13 -9.50
C ALA A 113 -28.91 38.88 -10.52
N ASP A 114 -29.22 38.27 -11.68
CA ASP A 114 -30.09 38.86 -12.69
C ASP A 114 -31.55 39.01 -12.19
N GLU A 115 -32.08 37.99 -11.50
CA GLU A 115 -33.41 38.04 -10.88
C GLU A 115 -33.47 39.02 -9.70
N GLU A 116 -32.41 39.14 -8.90
CA GLU A 116 -32.31 40.12 -7.83
C GLU A 116 -32.20 41.55 -8.37
N ALA A 117 -31.46 41.77 -9.46
CA ALA A 117 -31.40 43.05 -10.15
C ALA A 117 -32.76 43.43 -10.74
N LYS A 118 -33.43 42.50 -11.44
CA LYS A 118 -34.80 42.71 -11.94
C LYS A 118 -35.79 42.94 -10.81
N LYS A 119 -35.69 42.19 -9.71
CA LYS A 119 -36.54 42.34 -8.54
C LYS A 119 -36.28 43.64 -7.79
N LYS A 120 -35.04 44.07 -7.65
CA LYS A 120 -34.67 45.38 -7.08
C LYS A 120 -35.21 46.50 -7.97
N SER A 121 -35.12 46.35 -9.28
CA SER A 121 -35.74 47.28 -10.23
C SER A 121 -37.27 47.32 -10.10
N ALA A 122 -37.92 46.16 -9.94
CA ALA A 122 -39.38 46.07 -9.80
C ALA A 122 -39.90 46.50 -8.42
N LEU A 123 -39.18 46.19 -7.33
CA LEU A 123 -39.53 46.60 -5.95
C LEU A 123 -39.18 48.06 -5.68
N ALA A 124 -38.13 48.61 -6.32
CA ALA A 124 -37.92 50.06 -6.35
C ALA A 124 -39.10 50.78 -7.01
N SER A 125 -39.82 50.11 -7.92
CA SER A 125 -41.05 50.61 -8.55
C SER A 125 -42.33 50.31 -7.76
N MET A 126 -42.31 49.43 -6.75
CA MET A 126 -43.49 48.95 -6.01
C MET A 126 -43.16 48.79 -4.52
N GLY A 127 -43.17 49.91 -3.78
CA GLY A 127 -43.52 50.02 -2.36
C GLY A 127 -42.85 49.08 -1.32
N ALA A 128 -42.22 49.69 -0.31
CA ALA A 128 -41.36 49.10 0.72
C ALA A 128 -41.94 48.04 1.70
N THR A 129 -43.08 47.41 1.42
CA THR A 129 -43.76 46.48 2.39
C THR A 129 -43.55 45.00 2.12
N TYR A 130 -43.07 44.57 0.94
CA TYR A 130 -42.83 43.15 0.61
C TYR A 130 -41.42 42.62 1.00
N SER A 131 -40.54 43.50 1.49
CA SER A 131 -39.11 43.21 1.71
C SER A 131 -38.83 42.21 2.84
N SER A 132 -39.73 42.04 3.82
CA SER A 132 -39.48 41.20 5.01
C SER A 132 -39.62 39.70 4.74
N HIS A 133 -40.50 39.30 3.83
CA HIS A 133 -40.72 37.88 3.51
C HIS A 133 -39.57 37.30 2.68
N LEU A 134 -38.90 38.14 1.88
CA LEU A 134 -37.84 37.69 0.98
C LEU A 134 -36.49 37.49 1.67
N GLN A 135 -36.16 38.30 2.68
CA GLN A 135 -34.94 38.12 3.47
C GLN A 135 -34.90 36.77 4.21
N ARG A 136 -36.07 36.24 4.60
CA ARG A 136 -36.18 34.88 5.18
C ARG A 136 -35.99 33.76 4.15
N ALA A 137 -36.40 33.97 2.90
CA ALA A 137 -36.21 33.00 1.82
C ALA A 137 -34.77 32.99 1.30
N ASP A 138 -34.12 34.16 1.27
CA ASP A 138 -32.79 34.32 0.72
C ASP A 138 -31.68 33.75 1.64
N GLN A 139 -31.88 33.86 2.96
CA GLN A 139 -31.01 33.23 3.96
C GLN A 139 -31.04 31.68 3.91
N LYS A 140 -32.05 31.08 3.26
CA LYS A 140 -32.13 29.64 2.97
C LYS A 140 -31.56 29.24 1.61
N ARG A 141 -31.34 30.19 0.68
CA ARG A 141 -31.02 29.89 -0.73
C ARG A 141 -29.69 30.51 -1.22
N GLY A 142 -28.99 31.28 -0.40
CA GLY A 142 -27.69 31.89 -0.71
C GLY A 142 -26.54 31.23 0.04
N GLY A 143 -25.76 30.41 -0.66
CA GLY A 143 -24.61 29.67 -0.12
C GLY A 143 -25.05 28.40 0.56
N LYS A 144 -24.64 27.24 0.03
CA LYS A 144 -24.82 25.94 0.66
C LYS A 144 -23.99 25.90 1.95
N LYS A 145 -24.46 26.55 3.00
CA LYS A 145 -23.87 26.45 4.34
C LYS A 145 -23.86 24.97 4.66
N GLU A 146 -22.66 24.44 4.89
CA GLU A 146 -22.46 23.04 5.23
C GLU A 146 -23.46 22.69 6.33
N THR A 147 -24.36 21.76 6.03
CA THR A 147 -25.42 21.41 6.97
C THR A 147 -24.77 20.82 8.22
N GLU A 148 -25.41 20.94 9.38
CA GLU A 148 -24.90 20.32 10.62
C GLU A 148 -24.69 18.80 10.45
N ARG A 149 -25.47 18.17 9.55
CA ARG A 149 -25.29 16.77 9.16
C ARG A 149 -23.98 16.53 8.39
N GLU A 150 -23.65 17.41 7.44
CA GLU A 150 -22.40 17.34 6.68
C GLU A 150 -21.19 17.62 7.58
N LYS A 151 -21.26 18.65 8.44
CA LYS A 151 -20.21 18.94 9.43
C LYS A 151 -19.98 17.76 10.38
N LYS A 152 -21.04 17.17 10.92
CA LYS A 152 -20.95 15.98 11.78
C LYS A 152 -20.28 14.83 11.02
N LYS A 153 -20.68 14.58 9.78
CA LYS A 153 -20.09 13.52 8.96
C LYS A 153 -18.61 13.78 8.68
N LYS A 154 -18.23 15.02 8.39
CA LYS A 154 -16.84 15.45 8.16
C LYS A 154 -15.98 15.27 9.41
N ILE A 155 -16.46 15.71 10.57
CA ILE A 155 -15.75 15.55 11.86
C ILE A 155 -15.59 14.07 12.21
N LEU A 156 -16.64 13.25 12.06
CA LEU A 156 -16.56 11.81 12.33
C LEU A 156 -15.62 11.09 11.36
N ALA A 157 -15.62 11.47 10.08
CA ALA A 157 -14.68 10.94 9.11
C ALA A 157 -13.23 11.29 9.45
N ALA A 158 -12.97 12.53 9.89
CA ALA A 158 -11.64 12.97 10.31
C ALA A 158 -11.15 12.24 11.59
N ARG A 159 -12.06 11.91 12.51
CA ARG A 159 -11.74 11.11 13.71
C ARG A 159 -11.53 9.63 13.42
N ARG A 160 -12.05 9.11 12.31
CA ARG A 160 -11.94 7.69 11.97
C ARG A 160 -10.59 7.40 11.34
N LYS A 161 -9.68 6.81 12.14
CA LYS A 161 -8.40 6.30 11.63
C LYS A 161 -8.63 5.06 10.75
N PRO A 162 -8.08 5.00 9.52
CA PRO A 162 -8.15 3.80 8.70
C PRO A 162 -7.38 2.67 9.39
N LEU A 163 -8.00 1.49 9.44
CA LEU A 163 -7.40 0.31 10.06
C LEU A 163 -6.66 -0.49 8.98
N SER A 164 -5.38 -0.73 9.20
CA SER A 164 -4.61 -1.68 8.40
C SER A 164 -4.11 -2.79 9.33
N ILE A 165 -4.61 -4.01 9.14
CA ILE A 165 -4.36 -5.17 10.02
C ILE A 165 -3.82 -6.39 9.26
N ASP A 166 -3.98 -6.44 7.94
CA ASP A 166 -3.74 -7.65 7.13
C ASP A 166 -2.27 -8.09 7.05
N HIS A 167 -1.34 -7.25 7.50
CA HIS A 167 0.11 -7.46 7.39
C HIS A 167 0.83 -7.35 8.74
N LEU A 168 0.09 -7.39 9.86
CA LEU A 168 0.66 -7.32 11.21
C LEU A 168 0.85 -8.71 11.82
N ASN A 169 1.90 -8.83 12.64
CA ASN A 169 2.20 -10.03 13.43
C ASN A 169 1.38 -10.05 14.74
N GLU A 170 1.28 -11.21 15.40
CA GLU A 170 0.42 -11.42 16.58
C GLU A 170 0.68 -10.42 17.72
N ASP A 171 1.94 -10.17 18.05
CA ASP A 171 2.30 -9.22 19.12
C ASP A 171 1.80 -7.80 18.81
N LYS A 172 1.94 -7.35 17.55
CA LYS A 172 1.48 -6.03 17.12
C LYS A 172 -0.05 -5.95 17.05
N LEU A 173 -0.73 -7.07 16.81
CA LEU A 173 -2.19 -7.13 16.88
C LEU A 173 -2.67 -6.98 18.33
N ARG A 174 -1.97 -7.59 19.30
CA ARG A 174 -2.27 -7.42 20.74
C ARG A 174 -2.12 -5.96 21.18
N ASP A 175 -1.05 -5.29 20.75
CA ASP A 175 -0.87 -3.86 21.02
C ASP A 175 -2.01 -3.02 20.42
N LYS A 176 -2.42 -3.32 19.19
CA LYS A 176 -3.55 -2.64 18.54
C LYS A 176 -4.88 -2.86 19.25
N ILE A 177 -5.13 -4.06 19.77
CA ILE A 177 -6.33 -4.36 20.56
C ILE A 177 -6.35 -3.50 21.84
N ASN A 178 -5.22 -3.41 22.55
CA ASN A 178 -5.12 -2.57 23.74
C ASN A 178 -5.33 -1.08 23.41
N GLU A 179 -4.72 -0.58 22.33
CA GLU A 179 -4.94 0.80 21.85
C GLU A 179 -6.43 1.08 21.57
N PHE A 180 -7.14 0.15 20.92
CA PHE A 180 -8.57 0.31 20.65
C PHE A 180 -9.42 0.24 21.91
N HIS A 181 -9.07 -0.65 22.83
CA HIS A 181 -9.76 -0.78 24.11
C HIS A 181 -9.64 0.51 24.93
N ASP A 182 -8.44 1.10 25.00
CA ASP A 182 -8.21 2.39 25.67
C ASP A 182 -8.95 3.53 24.97
N TRP A 183 -8.93 3.56 23.64
CA TRP A 183 -9.65 4.55 22.86
C TRP A 183 -11.18 4.46 23.07
N MET A 184 -11.75 3.25 23.12
CA MET A 184 -13.16 3.06 23.44
C MET A 184 -13.50 3.56 24.85
N ARG A 185 -12.68 3.19 25.85
CA ARG A 185 -12.87 3.64 27.24
C ARG A 185 -12.84 5.16 27.35
N GLN A 186 -11.92 5.83 26.66
CA GLN A 186 -11.86 7.29 26.63
C GLN A 186 -13.14 7.91 26.05
N LEU A 187 -13.62 7.41 24.90
CA LEU A 187 -14.83 7.92 24.27
C LEU A 187 -16.08 7.72 25.14
N GLU A 188 -16.16 6.60 25.86
CA GLU A 188 -17.24 6.33 26.81
C GLU A 188 -17.22 7.30 27.99
N SER A 189 -16.05 7.58 28.55
CA SER A 189 -15.88 8.57 29.62
C SER A 189 -16.28 9.97 29.15
N GLU A 190 -15.80 10.42 27.98
CA GLU A 190 -16.17 11.72 27.42
C GLU A 190 -17.68 11.84 27.17
N LYS A 191 -18.31 10.76 26.68
CA LYS A 191 -19.76 10.69 26.48
C LYS A 191 -20.50 10.83 27.81
N PHE A 192 -20.03 10.16 28.87
CA PHE A 192 -20.62 10.26 30.21
C PHE A 192 -20.57 11.69 30.75
N ASP A 193 -19.41 12.33 30.70
CA ASP A 193 -19.22 13.72 31.16
C ASP A 193 -20.13 14.70 30.39
N HIS A 194 -20.25 14.52 29.07
CA HIS A 194 -21.16 15.31 28.26
C HIS A 194 -22.63 15.09 28.63
N MET A 195 -23.03 13.85 28.94
CA MET A 195 -24.39 13.55 29.38
C MET A 195 -24.71 14.18 30.73
N GLU A 196 -23.81 14.10 31.71
CA GLU A 196 -24.01 14.72 33.03
C GLU A 196 -24.04 16.24 32.93
N ARG A 197 -23.14 16.84 32.14
CA ARG A 197 -23.16 18.28 31.86
C ARG A 197 -24.48 18.73 31.23
N LEU A 198 -25.00 17.96 30.27
CA LEU A 198 -26.29 18.26 29.64
C LEU A 198 -27.45 18.18 30.64
N LYS A 199 -27.46 17.20 31.55
CA LYS A 199 -28.46 17.09 32.62
C LYS A 199 -28.43 18.33 33.52
N LYS A 200 -27.24 18.75 33.96
CA LYS A 200 -27.05 19.96 34.77
C LYS A 200 -27.53 21.23 34.06
N GLN A 201 -27.13 21.42 32.79
CA GLN A 201 -27.58 22.56 31.99
C GLN A 201 -29.09 22.61 31.82
N LYS A 202 -29.76 21.46 31.64
CA LYS A 202 -31.22 21.39 31.57
C LYS A 202 -31.88 21.81 32.89
N TYR A 203 -31.33 21.39 34.02
CA TYR A 203 -31.81 21.80 35.34
C TYR A 203 -31.65 23.31 35.56
N GLU A 204 -30.46 23.86 35.27
CA GLU A 204 -30.18 25.31 35.37
C GLU A 204 -31.10 26.14 34.46
N GLN A 205 -31.35 25.69 33.22
CA GLN A 205 -32.31 26.35 32.33
C GLN A 205 -33.74 26.28 32.85
N GLN A 206 -34.13 25.20 33.52
CA GLN A 206 -35.46 25.07 34.11
C GLN A 206 -35.63 25.99 35.32
N GLU A 207 -34.63 26.09 36.20
CA GLU A 207 -34.62 27.01 37.33
C GLU A 207 -34.58 28.48 36.86
N GLY A 208 -33.75 28.81 35.86
CA GLY A 208 -33.67 30.17 35.31
C GLY A 208 -34.90 30.61 34.51
N ARG A 209 -35.75 29.67 34.07
CA ARG A 209 -37.05 29.95 33.43
C ARG A 209 -38.21 30.03 34.42
N ARG A 210 -38.01 29.69 35.70
CA ARG A 210 -39.04 29.96 36.71
C ARG A 210 -39.16 31.47 36.87
N PRO A 211 -40.38 32.05 36.82
CA PRO A 211 -40.54 33.45 37.14
C PRO A 211 -40.01 33.69 38.56
N PRO A 212 -39.38 34.84 38.85
CA PRO A 212 -39.00 35.15 40.22
C PRO A 212 -40.27 35.01 41.07
N GLN A 213 -40.25 34.09 42.03
CA GLN A 213 -41.35 33.98 42.98
C GLN A 213 -41.48 35.36 43.62
N LYS A 214 -42.58 36.06 43.33
CA LYS A 214 -42.93 37.29 44.01
C LYS A 214 -43.06 36.91 45.47
N VAL A 215 -42.02 37.20 46.26
CA VAL A 215 -42.08 37.14 47.71
C VAL A 215 -43.10 38.22 48.09
N GLY A 216 -44.36 37.81 48.19
CA GLY A 216 -45.45 38.65 48.64
C GLY A 216 -45.10 39.09 50.06
N ARG A 217 -44.56 40.29 50.19
CA ARG A 217 -44.47 40.98 51.48
C ARG A 217 -45.89 41.31 51.92
N LEU A 218 -46.57 40.34 52.51
CA LEU A 218 -47.68 40.59 53.43
C LEU A 218 -47.05 41.14 54.72
N PHE A 219 -46.76 42.45 54.73
CA PHE A 219 -46.66 43.17 56.00
C PHE A 219 -48.07 43.69 56.32
N PRO A 220 -48.68 43.31 57.45
CA PRO A 220 -49.95 43.88 57.85
C PRO A 220 -49.74 45.35 58.25
N PRO A 221 -50.73 46.23 58.01
CA PRO A 221 -50.64 47.61 58.47
C PRO A 221 -50.75 47.63 60.00
N LEU A 222 -49.75 48.22 60.65
CA LEU A 222 -49.84 48.59 62.07
C LEU A 222 -50.85 49.75 62.17
N LEU A 223 -51.87 49.56 63.01
CA LEU A 223 -52.82 50.58 63.45
C LEU A 223 -52.12 51.65 64.29
#